data_AF-A0A094BNQ1-F1
#
_entry.id   AF-A0A094BNQ1-F1
#
_cell.length_a   1.000
_cell.length_b   1.000
_cell.length_c   1.000
_cell.angle_alpha   90.00
_cell.angle_beta   90.00
_cell.angle_gamma   90.00
#
_symmetry.space_group_name_H-M   'P 1'
#
loop_
_entity.id
_entity.type
_entity.pdbx_description
1 polymer ?
#
loop_
_entity_poly.entity_id
_entity_poly.type
_entity_poly.pdbx_seq_one_letter_code
_entity_poly.pdbx_strand_id
1 'polypeptide(L)'
;WGCVGVLEEEGEAGETVWGVAWEGDSASTSPSKSDAETKPEGESADGLPKSRKALRLITCSADSSLRVWTRVEAAESTDGDAIPSTMRAAAQGEKWVLESVLPVAHTRAIYAVAWSEKTGRVVSCGGDSKIVVYGEVEGEGEKSEEVKEGEGEKVEGPGAGKWKILAETEMGHGPYEINHVTWCQRFDGGEGEMVVSSGDDGAVRAWAVAE
;
A
#
# COMPACT_ATOMS: atom_id res chain seq x y z
N TRP A 1 -3.67 7.81 -25.79
CA TRP A 1 -3.93 7.25 -24.45
C TRP A 1 -4.68 5.95 -24.64
N GLY A 2 -4.22 4.88 -24.00
CA GLY A 2 -4.92 3.59 -23.98
C GLY A 2 -5.07 3.15 -22.52
N CYS A 3 -6.24 2.64 -22.16
CA CYS A 3 -6.45 2.03 -20.86
C CYS A 3 -5.86 0.61 -20.91
N VAL A 4 -4.88 0.33 -20.04
CA VAL A 4 -4.15 -0.95 -20.01
C VAL A 4 -4.51 -1.81 -18.81
N GLY A 5 -5.36 -1.35 -17.90
CA GLY A 5 -5.79 -2.09 -16.72
C GLY A 5 -6.92 -1.34 -16.02
N VAL A 6 -7.83 -2.10 -15.42
CA VAL A 6 -8.95 -1.59 -14.63
C VAL A 6 -9.00 -2.42 -13.35
N LEU A 7 -9.07 -1.74 -12.21
CA LEU A 7 -9.13 -2.35 -10.88
C LEU A 7 -10.59 -2.30 -10.42
N GLU A 8 -11.27 -3.43 -10.48
CA GLU A 8 -12.69 -3.56 -10.12
C GLU A 8 -12.86 -4.82 -9.26
N GLU A 9 -13.73 -4.75 -8.24
CA GLU A 9 -14.18 -5.92 -7.51
C GLU A 9 -15.28 -6.62 -8.31
N GLU A 10 -15.25 -7.95 -8.36
CA GLU A 10 -16.27 -8.71 -9.08
C GLU A 10 -17.62 -8.63 -8.34
N GLY A 11 -18.66 -8.17 -9.04
CA GLY A 11 -20.05 -8.28 -8.58
C GLY A 11 -20.59 -7.15 -7.72
N GLU A 12 -19.80 -6.12 -7.39
CA GLU A 12 -20.27 -4.92 -6.68
C GLU A 12 -19.95 -3.64 -7.44
N ALA A 13 -20.93 -2.74 -7.55
CA ALA A 13 -20.69 -1.39 -8.05
C ALA A 13 -19.95 -0.60 -6.97
N GLY A 14 -18.67 -0.32 -7.21
CA GLY A 14 -17.88 0.50 -6.30
C GLY A 14 -18.41 1.93 -6.18
N GLU A 15 -18.17 2.57 -5.04
CA GLU A 15 -18.36 4.00 -4.90
C GLU A 15 -17.19 4.81 -5.51
N THR A 16 -17.27 6.14 -5.40
CA THR A 16 -16.22 7.02 -5.94
C THR A 16 -14.88 6.76 -5.27
N VAL A 17 -13.87 6.39 -6.06
CA VAL A 17 -12.47 6.35 -5.63
C VAL A 17 -11.89 7.77 -5.69
N TRP A 18 -11.44 8.28 -4.54
CA TRP A 18 -10.93 9.64 -4.40
C TRP A 18 -9.42 9.74 -4.60
N GLY A 19 -8.68 8.70 -4.21
CA GLY A 19 -7.23 8.74 -4.18
C GLY A 19 -6.59 7.36 -4.36
N VAL A 20 -5.34 7.38 -4.81
CA VAL A 20 -4.49 6.20 -4.98
C VAL A 20 -3.09 6.51 -4.48
N ALA A 21 -2.38 5.52 -3.93
CA ALA A 21 -0.96 5.61 -3.61
C ALA A 21 -0.25 4.29 -3.90
N TRP A 22 0.98 4.37 -4.38
CA TRP A 22 1.84 3.20 -4.60
C TRP A 22 2.53 2.79 -3.30
N GLU A 23 2.70 1.49 -3.09
CA GLU A 23 3.67 1.02 -2.10
C GLU A 23 5.08 1.45 -2.56
N GLY A 24 5.83 2.08 -1.66
CA GLY A 24 7.20 2.50 -1.95
C GLY A 24 8.18 1.34 -2.03
N ASP A 25 9.28 1.53 -2.76
CA ASP A 25 10.34 0.54 -2.87
C ASP A 25 11.21 0.54 -1.60
N SER A 26 10.88 -0.34 -0.65
CA SER A 26 11.66 -0.56 0.57
C SER A 26 13.12 -0.97 0.27
N ALA A 27 13.46 -1.33 -0.97
CA ALA A 27 14.79 -1.81 -1.36
C ALA A 27 15.89 -0.73 -1.48
N SER A 28 15.58 0.57 -1.28
CA SER A 28 16.56 1.65 -1.50
C SER A 28 17.09 2.33 -0.24
N THR A 29 17.19 1.63 0.90
CA THR A 29 18.10 2.11 1.98
C THR A 29 19.54 1.82 1.56
N SER A 30 20.11 2.66 0.70
CA SER A 30 21.57 2.68 0.49
C SER A 30 22.23 3.04 1.83
N PRO A 31 23.19 2.25 2.35
CA PRO A 31 23.94 2.65 3.52
C PRO A 31 24.67 3.96 3.21
N SER A 32 24.51 4.94 4.10
CA SER A 32 25.25 6.21 4.05
C SER A 32 26.75 5.93 3.96
N LYS A 33 27.41 6.45 2.91
CA LYS A 33 28.86 6.39 2.76
C LYS A 33 29.55 7.30 3.79
N SER A 34 29.91 6.70 4.93
CA SER A 34 31.01 7.08 5.84
C SER A 34 31.27 5.81 6.65
N ASP A 35 32.35 5.06 6.52
CA ASP A 35 33.74 5.41 6.31
C ASP A 35 34.47 4.36 5.45
N ALA A 36 35.61 4.76 4.91
CA ALA A 36 36.49 3.94 4.10
C ALA A 36 37.34 2.95 4.94
N GLU A 37 37.78 1.89 4.24
CA GLU A 37 38.79 0.86 4.63
C GLU A 37 38.23 -0.28 5.52
N THR A 38 38.30 -1.58 5.20
CA THR A 38 39.32 -2.40 4.51
C THR A 38 38.67 -3.67 3.87
N LYS A 39 39.22 -4.22 2.77
CA LYS A 39 38.87 -5.52 2.12
C LYS A 39 39.86 -6.63 2.61
N PRO A 40 39.74 -7.95 2.30
CA PRO A 40 38.74 -8.70 1.50
C PRO A 40 38.36 -10.13 2.02
N GLU A 41 37.57 -10.84 1.19
CA GLU A 41 37.37 -12.30 1.05
C GLU A 41 36.22 -13.01 1.78
N GLY A 42 35.46 -13.77 0.98
CA GLY A 42 34.30 -14.57 1.35
C GLY A 42 33.29 -14.65 0.20
N GLU A 43 33.62 -15.40 -0.86
CA GLU A 43 32.64 -15.79 -1.88
C GLU A 43 31.57 -16.68 -1.24
N SER A 44 30.37 -16.16 -1.06
CA SER A 44 29.18 -16.96 -0.77
C SER A 44 28.30 -17.01 -2.02
N ALA A 45 28.30 -18.19 -2.62
CA ALA A 45 27.37 -18.58 -3.67
C ALA A 45 25.96 -18.69 -3.09
N ASP A 46 25.07 -17.78 -3.47
CA ASP A 46 23.61 -17.98 -3.52
C ASP A 46 22.99 -16.79 -4.26
N GLY A 47 23.29 -16.70 -5.56
CA GLY A 47 22.77 -15.69 -6.48
C GLY A 47 21.42 -16.06 -7.09
N LEU A 48 20.47 -16.56 -6.30
CA LEU A 48 19.07 -16.56 -6.75
C LEU A 48 18.57 -15.11 -6.66
N PRO A 49 17.97 -14.54 -7.72
CA PRO A 49 17.35 -13.23 -7.62
C PRO A 49 16.27 -13.29 -6.54
N LYS A 50 16.43 -12.50 -5.46
CA LYS A 50 15.36 -12.28 -4.48
C LYS A 50 14.10 -11.94 -5.27
N SER A 51 13.04 -12.72 -5.11
CA SER A 51 11.76 -12.46 -5.76
C SER A 51 11.40 -11.00 -5.52
N ARG A 52 11.29 -10.21 -6.59
CA ARG A 52 10.86 -8.82 -6.46
C ARG A 52 9.50 -8.83 -5.77
N LYS A 53 9.35 -8.05 -4.68
CA LYS A 53 8.06 -7.91 -4.00
C LYS A 53 7.01 -7.49 -5.03
N ALA A 54 5.83 -8.10 -4.98
CA ALA A 54 4.75 -7.76 -5.91
C ALA A 54 4.43 -6.27 -5.79
N LEU A 55 4.19 -5.60 -6.92
CA LEU A 55 3.82 -4.18 -6.92
C LEU A 55 2.41 -4.02 -6.35
N ARG A 56 2.28 -3.21 -5.30
CA ARG A 56 1.00 -2.93 -4.65
C ARG A 56 0.59 -1.48 -4.79
N LEU A 57 -0.72 -1.28 -4.89
CA LEU A 57 -1.38 0.00 -4.96
C LEU A 57 -2.48 0.03 -3.90
N ILE A 58 -2.62 1.13 -3.16
CA ILE A 58 -3.76 1.35 -2.27
C ILE A 58 -4.70 2.41 -2.86
N THR A 59 -6.00 2.21 -2.67
CA THR A 59 -7.05 3.15 -3.09
C THR A 59 -7.94 3.54 -1.90
N CYS A 60 -8.42 4.79 -1.87
CA CYS A 60 -9.39 5.28 -0.88
C CYS A 60 -10.70 5.72 -1.54
N SER A 61 -11.83 5.47 -0.86
CA SER A 61 -13.17 5.56 -1.47
C SER A 61 -14.20 6.33 -0.62
N ALA A 62 -15.28 6.73 -1.27
CA ALA A 62 -16.45 7.35 -0.63
C ALA A 62 -17.16 6.40 0.36
N ASP A 63 -17.03 5.09 0.16
CA ASP A 63 -17.59 4.04 1.02
C ASP A 63 -16.82 3.83 2.34
N SER A 64 -15.89 4.73 2.67
CA SER A 64 -15.05 4.69 3.87
C SER A 64 -14.03 3.54 3.91
N SER A 65 -13.74 2.91 2.77
CA SER A 65 -12.75 1.83 2.67
C SER A 65 -11.39 2.27 2.12
N LEU A 66 -10.38 1.49 2.51
CA LEU A 66 -9.04 1.49 1.96
C LEU A 66 -8.74 0.08 1.45
N ARG A 67 -8.39 -0.04 0.17
CA ARG A 67 -8.19 -1.31 -0.52
C ARG A 67 -6.80 -1.40 -1.11
N VAL A 68 -6.09 -2.47 -0.79
CA VAL A 68 -4.78 -2.78 -1.36
C VAL A 68 -4.97 -3.76 -2.51
N TRP A 69 -4.38 -3.43 -3.65
CA TRP A 69 -4.41 -4.18 -4.88
C TRP A 69 -3.01 -4.66 -5.21
N THR A 70 -2.90 -5.88 -5.70
CA THR A 70 -1.64 -6.46 -6.14
C THR A 70 -1.74 -6.88 -7.59
N ARG A 71 -0.67 -6.63 -8.34
CA ARG A 71 -0.61 -7.00 -9.76
C ARG A 71 -0.39 -8.50 -9.87
N VAL A 72 -1.25 -9.17 -10.63
CA VAL A 72 -1.01 -10.56 -11.03
C VAL A 72 -0.07 -10.54 -12.23
N GLU A 73 1.14 -11.07 -12.06
CA GLU A 73 2.01 -11.31 -13.20
C GLU A 73 1.35 -12.33 -14.12
N ALA A 74 1.23 -12.01 -15.41
CA ALA A 74 0.72 -12.95 -16.40
C ALA A 74 1.68 -14.14 -16.42
N ALA A 75 1.17 -15.35 -16.16
CA ALA A 75 1.96 -16.56 -16.32
C ALA A 75 2.58 -16.54 -17.72
N GLU A 76 3.91 -16.60 -17.81
CA GLU A 76 4.57 -16.78 -19.10
C GLU A 76 4.01 -18.06 -19.71
N SER A 77 3.30 -17.94 -20.83
CA SER A 77 2.75 -19.10 -21.53
C SER A 77 3.88 -20.10 -21.79
N THR A 78 3.85 -21.25 -21.11
CA THR A 78 4.81 -22.35 -21.31
C THR A 78 4.57 -23.13 -22.60
N ASP A 79 3.69 -22.63 -23.48
CA ASP A 79 3.53 -23.16 -24.83
C ASP A 79 4.71 -22.74 -25.70
N GLY A 80 5.82 -23.46 -25.53
CA GLY A 80 6.32 -24.34 -26.57
C GLY A 80 6.60 -23.82 -27.98
N ASP A 81 6.74 -22.51 -28.22
CA ASP A 81 7.45 -22.03 -29.40
C ASP A 81 8.05 -20.63 -29.21
N ALA A 82 9.28 -20.49 -29.71
CA ALA A 82 10.20 -19.39 -29.46
C ALA A 82 9.77 -18.07 -30.15
N ILE A 83 8.69 -17.44 -29.69
CA ILE A 83 8.34 -16.07 -30.11
C ILE A 83 9.08 -15.08 -29.20
N PRO A 84 10.04 -14.29 -29.72
CA PRO A 84 10.73 -13.25 -28.96
C PRO A 84 9.72 -12.25 -28.37
N SER A 85 9.99 -11.75 -27.17
CA SER A 85 9.12 -10.81 -26.42
C SER A 85 8.59 -9.64 -27.26
N THR A 86 9.33 -9.19 -28.29
CA THR A 86 8.96 -8.12 -29.23
C THR A 86 7.87 -8.48 -30.24
N MET A 87 7.60 -9.77 -30.46
CA MET A 87 6.58 -10.27 -31.40
C MET A 87 5.36 -10.86 -30.69
N ARG A 88 5.37 -10.96 -29.36
CA ARG A 88 4.20 -11.39 -28.59
C ARG A 88 3.19 -10.24 -28.61
N ALA A 89 1.94 -10.53 -28.96
CA ALA A 89 0.85 -9.58 -28.76
C ALA A 89 0.91 -9.10 -27.30
N ALA A 90 0.87 -7.77 -27.09
CA ALA A 90 0.86 -7.20 -25.74
C ALA A 90 -0.19 -7.94 -24.91
N ALA A 91 0.22 -8.46 -23.75
CA ALA A 91 -0.68 -9.19 -22.85
C ALA A 91 -1.98 -8.38 -22.73
N GLN A 92 -3.12 -9.05 -22.93
CA GLN A 92 -4.43 -8.39 -22.87
C GLN A 92 -4.66 -7.88 -21.44
N GLY A 93 -4.29 -6.61 -21.21
CA GLY A 93 -4.49 -5.90 -19.95
C GLY A 93 -3.61 -6.37 -18.79
N GLU A 94 -3.21 -5.43 -17.94
CA GLU A 94 -2.68 -5.72 -16.62
C GLU A 94 -3.82 -6.21 -15.73
N LYS A 95 -3.67 -7.40 -15.14
CA LYS A 95 -4.62 -7.93 -14.17
C LYS A 95 -4.20 -7.54 -12.76
N TRP A 96 -5.16 -7.04 -11.99
CA TRP A 96 -5.00 -6.68 -10.59
C TRP A 96 -6.04 -7.44 -9.78
N VAL A 97 -5.66 -7.83 -8.55
CA VAL A 97 -6.57 -8.48 -7.61
C VAL A 97 -6.53 -7.72 -6.29
N LEU A 98 -7.68 -7.69 -5.62
CA LEU A 98 -7.78 -7.17 -4.26
C LEU A 98 -6.98 -8.09 -3.33
N GLU A 99 -5.97 -7.54 -2.67
CA GLU A 99 -5.14 -8.26 -1.70
C GLU A 99 -5.69 -8.14 -0.29
N SER A 100 -6.06 -6.91 0.12
CA SER A 100 -6.59 -6.66 1.46
C SER A 100 -7.47 -5.42 1.52
N VAL A 101 -8.36 -5.40 2.51
CA VAL A 101 -9.12 -4.21 2.92
C VAL A 101 -8.65 -3.85 4.33
N LEU A 102 -8.21 -2.62 4.53
CA LEU A 102 -7.73 -2.15 5.84
C LEU A 102 -8.90 -2.01 6.83
N PRO A 103 -8.65 -2.06 8.15
CA PRO A 103 -9.68 -1.83 9.16
C PRO A 103 -10.42 -0.50 8.95
N VAL A 104 -11.74 -0.54 9.05
CA VAL A 104 -12.59 0.66 8.92
C VAL A 104 -12.36 1.57 10.14
N ALA A 105 -11.90 2.79 9.88
CA ALA A 105 -11.72 3.84 10.90
C ALA A 105 -12.52 5.10 10.58
N HIS A 106 -12.74 5.36 9.29
CA HIS A 106 -13.47 6.52 8.82
C HIS A 106 -14.98 6.26 8.85
N THR A 107 -15.73 7.33 9.13
CA THR A 107 -17.21 7.32 9.17
C THR A 107 -17.83 8.09 8.00
N ARG A 108 -16.99 8.70 7.16
CA ARG A 108 -17.34 9.42 5.93
C ARG A 108 -16.29 9.11 4.85
N ALA A 109 -16.55 9.57 3.64
CA ALA A 109 -15.64 9.44 2.49
C ALA A 109 -14.19 9.78 2.82
N ILE A 110 -13.27 8.92 2.34
CA ILE A 110 -11.83 9.11 2.47
C ILE A 110 -11.32 9.79 1.21
N TYR A 111 -10.76 10.98 1.36
CA TYR A 111 -10.36 11.83 0.22
C TYR A 111 -8.91 11.61 -0.22
N ALA A 112 -8.04 11.23 0.71
CA ALA A 112 -6.64 10.99 0.40
C ALA A 112 -6.05 9.84 1.20
N VAL A 113 -5.06 9.20 0.59
CA VAL A 113 -4.24 8.14 1.16
C VAL A 113 -2.80 8.35 0.72
N ALA A 114 -1.83 8.08 1.60
CA ALA A 114 -0.42 8.09 1.27
C ALA A 114 0.30 6.90 1.91
N TRP A 115 1.22 6.29 1.17
CA TRP A 115 2.05 5.17 1.63
C TRP A 115 3.47 5.68 1.87
N SER A 116 4.00 5.45 3.07
CA SER A 116 5.38 5.78 3.40
C SER A 116 6.31 4.80 2.70
N GLU A 117 7.22 5.33 1.88
CA GLU A 117 8.27 4.54 1.23
C GLU A 117 9.31 4.02 2.23
N LYS A 118 9.44 4.69 3.37
CA LYS A 118 10.46 4.39 4.38
C LYS A 118 10.02 3.34 5.38
N THR A 119 8.78 3.45 5.87
CA THR A 119 8.26 2.60 6.96
C THR A 119 7.23 1.58 6.48
N GLY A 120 6.73 1.71 5.25
CA GLY A 120 5.63 0.89 4.74
C GLY A 120 4.28 1.20 5.41
N ARG A 121 4.19 2.21 6.28
CA ARG A 121 2.94 2.65 6.91
C ARG A 121 2.06 3.38 5.92
N VAL A 122 0.75 3.30 6.12
CA VAL A 122 -0.25 4.02 5.34
C VAL A 122 -0.87 5.10 6.20
N VAL A 123 -1.17 6.26 5.62
CA VAL A 123 -1.99 7.30 6.26
C VAL A 123 -3.18 7.65 5.39
N SER A 124 -4.33 7.92 5.99
CA SER A 124 -5.53 8.39 5.31
C SER A 124 -6.18 9.59 6.00
N CYS A 125 -6.99 10.34 5.25
CA CYS A 125 -7.85 11.40 5.77
C CYS A 125 -9.13 11.56 4.94
N GLY A 126 -10.15 12.22 5.50
CA GLY A 126 -11.40 12.43 4.78
C GLY A 126 -12.38 13.40 5.42
N GLY A 127 -13.65 13.23 5.04
CA GLY A 127 -14.76 14.11 5.42
C GLY A 127 -15.14 14.07 6.89
N ASP A 128 -14.58 13.16 7.69
CA ASP A 128 -14.83 13.05 9.13
C ASP A 128 -13.79 13.75 10.01
N SER A 129 -12.88 14.52 9.40
CA SER A 129 -11.77 15.21 10.08
C SER A 129 -10.82 14.27 10.85
N LYS A 130 -10.78 13.00 10.48
CA LYS A 130 -9.82 12.03 11.03
C LYS A 130 -8.54 11.97 10.20
N ILE A 131 -7.42 11.74 10.87
CA ILE A 131 -6.17 11.26 10.26
C ILE A 131 -5.85 9.93 10.91
N VAL A 132 -5.71 8.89 10.09
CA VAL A 132 -5.52 7.52 10.56
C VAL A 132 -4.25 6.95 9.97
N VAL A 133 -3.40 6.36 10.80
CA VAL A 133 -2.17 5.68 10.39
C VAL A 133 -2.34 4.18 10.58
N TYR A 134 -1.98 3.42 9.56
CA TYR A 134 -2.05 1.97 9.52
C TYR A 134 -0.67 1.34 9.33
N GLY A 135 -0.53 0.11 9.79
CA GLY A 135 0.65 -0.71 9.55
C GLY A 135 0.28 -2.17 9.33
N GLU A 136 1.11 -2.85 8.56
CA GLU A 136 1.04 -4.30 8.42
C GLU A 136 1.53 -4.96 9.72
N VAL A 137 0.85 -6.03 10.10
CA VAL A 137 1.30 -6.99 11.11
C VAL A 137 1.66 -8.28 10.42
N GLU A 138 2.83 -8.82 10.77
CA GLU A 138 3.24 -10.15 10.33
C GLU A 138 2.20 -11.16 10.82
N GLY A 139 1.66 -11.94 9.89
CA GLY A 139 0.79 -13.05 10.25
C GLY A 139 1.61 -14.12 10.96
N GLU A 140 1.40 -14.30 12.26
CA GLU A 140 1.62 -15.62 12.85
C GLU A 140 0.73 -16.58 12.06
N GLY A 141 1.30 -17.63 11.47
CA GLY A 141 0.54 -18.65 10.75
C GLY A 141 -0.54 -19.22 11.65
N GLU A 142 -1.77 -18.72 11.49
CA GLU A 142 -2.90 -19.16 12.28
C GLU A 142 -3.22 -20.60 11.88
N LYS A 143 -2.95 -21.53 12.80
CA LYS A 143 -3.66 -22.81 12.83
C LYS A 143 -5.14 -22.48 12.74
N SER A 144 -5.76 -22.94 11.67
CA SER A 144 -7.20 -22.91 11.44
C SER A 144 -7.94 -23.44 12.68
N GLU A 145 -8.55 -22.55 13.45
CA GLU A 145 -9.71 -22.94 14.24
C GLU A 145 -10.92 -22.95 13.29
N GLU A 146 -11.53 -24.13 13.22
CA GLU A 146 -12.65 -24.47 12.34
C GLU A 146 -13.84 -23.52 12.57
N VAL A 147 -14.12 -22.66 11.60
CA VAL A 147 -15.46 -22.07 11.43
C VAL A 147 -16.11 -22.74 10.22
N LYS A 148 -17.28 -23.33 10.49
CA LYS A 148 -18.07 -24.14 9.58
C LYS A 148 -18.43 -23.43 8.27
N GLU A 149 -18.31 -24.22 7.21
CA GLU A 149 -18.80 -24.13 5.84
C GLU A 149 -19.83 -23.03 5.51
N GLY A 150 -19.46 -22.22 4.52
CA GLY A 150 -20.33 -21.42 3.67
C GLY A 150 -19.53 -21.01 2.42
N GLU A 151 -19.93 -21.54 1.26
CA GLU A 151 -19.18 -21.50 0.00
C GLU A 151 -18.88 -20.07 -0.50
N GLY A 152 -17.60 -19.81 -0.72
CA GLY A 152 -17.04 -18.65 -1.39
C GLY A 152 -15.54 -18.86 -1.48
N GLU A 153 -15.04 -19.16 -2.68
CA GLU A 153 -13.64 -19.48 -2.93
C GLU A 153 -12.77 -18.23 -2.66
N LYS A 154 -12.22 -18.12 -1.45
CA LYS A 154 -11.17 -17.13 -1.13
C LYS A 154 -9.90 -17.57 -1.83
N VAL A 155 -9.57 -16.88 -2.92
CA VAL A 155 -8.25 -16.99 -3.54
C VAL A 155 -7.25 -16.34 -2.58
N GLU A 156 -6.60 -17.15 -1.74
CA GLU A 156 -5.45 -16.73 -0.95
C GLU A 156 -4.27 -16.46 -1.90
N GLY A 157 -4.16 -15.21 -2.34
CA GLY A 157 -2.95 -14.71 -2.98
C GLY A 157 -1.79 -14.68 -1.97
N PRO A 158 -0.54 -14.92 -2.41
CA PRO A 158 0.63 -14.84 -1.54
C PRO A 158 0.86 -13.36 -1.17
N GLY A 159 0.30 -12.92 -0.04
CA GLY A 159 0.51 -11.55 0.43
C GLY A 159 -0.58 -10.90 1.27
N ALA A 160 -1.63 -11.59 1.71
CA ALA A 160 -2.66 -11.01 2.59
C ALA A 160 -2.08 -10.62 3.97
N GLY A 161 -1.37 -9.50 4.04
CA GLY A 161 -0.91 -8.91 5.29
C GLY A 161 -2.11 -8.52 6.13
N LYS A 162 -2.11 -8.89 7.42
CA LYS A 162 -3.10 -8.36 8.36
C LYS A 162 -2.73 -6.89 8.60
N TRP A 163 -3.69 -5.98 8.50
CA TRP A 163 -3.48 -4.56 8.76
C TRP A 163 -4.06 -4.17 10.12
N LYS A 164 -3.39 -3.25 10.82
CA LYS A 164 -3.92 -2.63 12.06
C LYS A 164 -3.83 -1.11 12.01
N ILE A 165 -4.72 -0.46 12.75
CA ILE A 165 -4.60 0.97 13.06
C ILE A 165 -3.48 1.13 14.10
N LEU A 166 -2.51 1.98 13.79
CA LEU A 166 -1.38 2.31 14.67
C LEU A 166 -1.68 3.58 15.49
N ALA A 167 -2.25 4.59 14.84
CA ALA A 167 -2.55 5.86 15.45
C ALA A 167 -3.76 6.51 14.76
N GLU A 168 -4.48 7.32 15.51
CA GLU A 168 -5.62 8.08 15.02
C GLU A 168 -5.66 9.43 15.74
N THR A 169 -5.98 10.49 15.01
CA THR A 169 -6.43 11.75 15.60
C THR A 169 -7.77 12.12 15.01
N GLU A 170 -8.70 12.47 15.88
CA GLU A 170 -9.98 13.09 15.50
C GLU A 170 -9.83 14.61 15.48
N MET A 171 -10.73 15.28 14.76
CA MET A 171 -10.78 16.74 14.66
C MET A 171 -9.42 17.35 14.28
N GLY A 172 -8.69 16.70 13.37
CA GLY A 172 -7.35 17.13 12.96
C GLY A 172 -7.36 18.56 12.40
N HIS A 173 -8.44 18.92 11.71
CA HIS A 173 -8.73 20.28 11.27
C HIS A 173 -10.00 20.83 11.96
N GLY A 174 -10.24 20.49 13.23
CA GLY A 174 -11.45 20.90 13.94
C GLY A 174 -12.72 20.28 13.30
N PRO A 175 -13.81 21.05 13.11
CA PRO A 175 -15.02 20.54 12.46
C PRO A 175 -14.91 20.46 10.92
N TYR A 176 -13.77 20.83 10.35
CA TYR A 176 -13.56 20.92 8.91
C TYR A 176 -13.04 19.62 8.33
N GLU A 177 -13.38 19.36 7.06
CA GLU A 177 -12.93 18.17 6.34
C GLU A 177 -11.43 18.27 6.00
N ILE A 178 -10.78 17.11 5.86
CA ILE A 178 -9.35 17.03 5.52
C ILE A 178 -9.22 16.51 4.10
N ASN A 179 -8.72 17.38 3.22
CA ASN A 179 -8.69 17.17 1.77
C ASN A 179 -7.50 16.35 1.30
N HIS A 180 -6.37 16.41 2.00
CA HIS A 180 -5.15 15.73 1.58
C HIS A 180 -4.23 15.40 2.77
N VAL A 181 -3.45 14.31 2.62
CA VAL A 181 -2.37 13.90 3.52
C VAL A 181 -1.14 13.44 2.74
N THR A 182 0.04 13.61 3.33
CA THR A 182 1.30 13.06 2.80
C THR A 182 2.30 12.77 3.91
N TRP A 183 3.28 11.91 3.62
CA TRP A 183 4.44 11.67 4.47
C TRP A 183 5.55 12.67 4.17
N CYS A 184 6.29 13.06 5.20
CA CYS A 184 7.45 13.94 5.08
C CYS A 184 8.52 13.52 6.07
N GLN A 185 9.78 13.49 5.65
CA GLN A 185 10.92 13.38 6.57
C GLN A 185 10.89 14.55 7.55
N ARG A 186 11.17 14.28 8.83
CA ARG A 186 11.27 15.34 9.84
C ARG A 186 12.54 16.17 9.66
N PHE A 187 12.39 17.49 9.83
CA PHE A 187 13.47 18.49 9.80
C PHE A 187 13.49 19.38 11.05
N ASP A 188 12.65 19.09 12.04
CA ASP A 188 12.49 19.85 13.29
C ASP A 188 13.41 19.36 14.42
N GLY A 189 14.39 18.51 14.09
CA GLY A 189 15.28 17.85 15.04
C GLY A 189 14.73 16.52 15.58
N GLY A 190 13.49 16.14 15.24
CA GLY A 190 12.98 14.79 15.48
C GLY A 190 13.47 13.78 14.45
N GLU A 191 13.54 12.50 14.85
CA GLU A 191 13.87 11.39 13.95
C GLU A 191 12.62 10.86 13.22
N GLY A 192 12.82 10.18 12.09
CA GLY A 192 11.74 9.52 11.35
C GLY A 192 10.93 10.43 10.45
N GLU A 193 9.67 10.05 10.22
CA GLU A 193 8.72 10.77 9.36
C GLU A 193 7.61 11.44 10.18
N MET A 194 6.97 12.43 9.58
CA MET A 194 5.77 13.09 10.05
C MET A 194 4.70 13.06 8.95
N VAL A 195 3.45 13.23 9.36
CA VAL A 195 2.32 13.39 8.43
C VAL A 195 2.06 14.88 8.24
N VAL A 196 1.76 15.30 7.02
CA VAL A 196 1.30 16.66 6.71
C VAL A 196 -0.08 16.59 6.10
N SER A 197 -1.03 17.39 6.60
CA SER A 197 -2.41 17.44 6.13
C SER A 197 -2.86 18.85 5.76
N SER A 198 -3.83 18.95 4.86
CA SER A 198 -4.52 20.21 4.51
C SER A 198 -6.04 20.04 4.60
N GLY A 199 -6.76 21.04 5.13
CA GLY A 199 -8.21 20.97 5.32
C GLY A 199 -8.97 22.22 4.89
N ASP A 200 -10.29 22.15 4.98
CA ASP A 200 -11.21 23.24 4.63
C ASP A 200 -11.13 24.44 5.59
N ASP A 201 -10.43 24.28 6.73
CA ASP A 201 -10.08 25.37 7.64
C ASP A 201 -9.03 26.34 7.05
N GLY A 202 -8.50 26.02 5.86
CA GLY A 202 -7.46 26.79 5.18
C GLY A 202 -6.08 26.61 5.80
N ALA A 203 -5.91 25.64 6.71
CA ALA A 203 -4.64 25.36 7.37
C ALA A 203 -3.94 24.16 6.74
N VAL A 204 -2.61 24.16 6.89
CA VAL A 204 -1.74 23.00 6.70
C VAL A 204 -1.13 22.66 8.06
N ARG A 205 -1.20 21.40 8.46
CA ARG A 205 -0.72 20.93 9.77
C ARG A 205 0.29 19.82 9.59
N ALA A 206 1.33 19.83 10.42
CA ALA A 206 2.33 18.78 10.51
C ALA A 206 2.16 18.00 11.83
N TRP A 207 2.21 16.68 11.75
CA TRP A 207 1.85 15.77 12.81
C TRP A 207 2.99 14.81 13.09
N ALA A 208 3.48 14.85 14.33
CA ALA A 208 4.29 13.76 14.85
C ALA A 208 3.41 12.52 15.02
N VAL A 209 3.81 11.40 14.44
CA VAL A 209 3.15 10.11 14.68
C VAL A 209 3.83 9.49 15.91
N ALA A 210 3.13 9.50 17.05
CA ALA A 210 3.56 8.77 18.23
C ALA A 210 3.26 7.27 18.04
N GLU A 211 4.20 6.41 18.45
CA GLU A 211 4.02 4.95 18.46
C GLU A 211 3.29 4.47 19.72
#